data_AF-A0A3P1S3B7-F1
#
_entry.id   AF-A0A3P1S3B7-F1
#
_cell.length_a   1.000
_cell.length_b   1.000
_cell.length_c   1.000
_cell.angle_alpha   90.00
_cell.angle_beta   90.00
_cell.angle_gamma   90.00
#
_symmetry.space_group_name_H-M   'P 1'
#
loop_
_entity.id
_entity.type
_entity.pdbx_description
1 polymer ?
#
loop_
_entity_poly.entity_id
_entity_poly.type
_entity_poly.pdbx_seq_one_letter_code
_entity_poly.pdbx_strand_id
1 'polypeptide(L)'
;MKLYFPDVPIKEFDFKADWLVAAIDSDSNQVHFEGRGQNKDLVLTLKHDSFSELAVGELVQLPVELFIEPEDNSSSYQPKYECF
;
A
#
# COMPACT_ATOMS: atom_id res chain seq x y z
N MET A 1 -13.11 5.49 5.65
CA MET A 1 -11.72 5.40 5.12
C MET A 1 -10.79 4.84 6.18
N LYS A 2 -10.07 3.77 5.87
CA LYS A 2 -9.12 3.09 6.77
C LYS A 2 -7.79 2.91 6.04
N LEU A 3 -6.66 2.92 6.74
CA LEU A 3 -5.36 2.65 6.13
C LEU A 3 -5.12 1.14 6.05
N TYR A 4 -4.36 0.71 5.04
CA TYR A 4 -3.77 -0.63 5.01
C TYR A 4 -2.73 -0.87 6.14
N PHE A 5 -2.42 0.18 6.93
CA PHE A 5 -1.63 0.12 8.16
C PHE A 5 -2.57 0.20 9.37
N PRO A 6 -3.05 -0.94 9.91
CA PRO A 6 -4.04 -0.93 10.99
C PRO A 6 -3.52 -0.30 12.29
N ASP A 7 -2.21 -0.36 12.53
CA ASP A 7 -1.55 0.20 13.71
C ASP A 7 -1.23 1.70 13.59
N VAL A 8 -1.46 2.31 12.42
CA VAL A 8 -1.16 3.73 12.18
C VAL A 8 -2.46 4.49 12.05
N PRO A 9 -2.75 5.45 12.94
CA PRO A 9 -3.91 6.31 12.76
C PRO A 9 -3.68 7.26 11.59
N ILE A 10 -4.74 7.49 10.80
CA ILE A 10 -4.71 8.39 9.61
C ILE A 10 -4.11 9.77 9.91
N LYS A 11 -4.27 10.28 11.12
CA LYS A 11 -3.75 11.60 11.53
C LYS A 11 -2.23 11.64 11.69
N GLU A 12 -1.59 10.49 11.86
CA GLU A 12 -0.14 10.35 12.03
C GLU A 12 0.55 9.87 10.75
N PHE A 13 -0.22 9.46 9.74
CA PHE A 13 0.31 9.05 8.45
C PHE A 13 0.55 10.26 7.53
N ASP A 14 1.76 10.37 6.99
CA ASP A 14 2.11 11.43 6.04
C ASP A 14 1.98 10.93 4.59
N PHE A 15 0.90 11.34 3.93
CA PHE A 15 0.62 11.02 2.53
C PHE A 15 1.59 11.67 1.52
N LYS A 16 2.37 12.66 1.95
CA LYS A 16 3.35 13.36 1.11
C LYS A 16 4.79 12.94 1.38
N ALA A 17 5.00 12.07 2.37
CA ALA A 17 6.32 11.54 2.66
C ALA A 17 6.86 10.74 1.48
N ASP A 18 8.17 10.86 1.25
CA ASP A 18 8.88 10.03 0.30
C ASP A 18 8.99 8.59 0.80
N TRP A 19 9.04 7.67 -0.16
CA TRP A 19 9.22 6.24 0.05
C TRP A 19 10.47 5.79 -0.69
N LEU A 20 11.38 5.12 0.01
CA LEU A 20 12.56 4.51 -0.58
C LEU A 20 12.18 3.19 -1.23
N VAL A 21 12.54 3.02 -2.50
CA VAL A 21 12.57 1.71 -3.15
C VAL A 21 13.72 0.89 -2.54
N ALA A 22 13.40 0.05 -1.57
CA ALA A 22 14.41 -0.71 -0.82
C ALA A 22 14.85 -1.98 -1.57
N ALA A 23 13.94 -2.64 -2.27
CA ALA A 23 14.23 -3.81 -3.08
C ALA A 23 13.19 -4.00 -4.19
N ILE A 24 13.62 -4.59 -5.30
CA ILE A 24 12.76 -5.04 -6.39
C ILE A 24 13.01 -6.54 -6.56
N ASP A 25 12.00 -7.33 -6.27
CA ASP A 25 12.02 -8.78 -6.42
C ASP A 25 11.42 -9.16 -7.78
N SER A 26 12.29 -9.52 -8.73
CA SER A 26 11.88 -9.86 -10.09
C SER A 26 11.20 -11.23 -10.17
N ASP A 27 11.52 -12.17 -9.26
CA ASP A 27 10.91 -13.50 -9.21
C ASP A 27 9.44 -13.43 -8.75
N SER A 28 9.16 -12.64 -7.72
CA SER A 28 7.82 -12.45 -7.15
C SER A 28 7.06 -11.30 -7.80
N ASN A 29 7.71 -10.56 -8.71
CA ASN A 29 7.21 -9.33 -9.34
C ASN A 29 6.71 -8.32 -8.28
N GLN A 30 7.52 -8.07 -7.25
CA GLN A 30 7.18 -7.19 -6.12
C GLN A 30 8.24 -6.10 -5.91
N VAL A 31 7.81 -4.94 -5.42
CA VAL A 31 8.66 -3.83 -5.01
C VAL A 31 8.41 -3.53 -3.55
N HIS A 32 9.50 -3.46 -2.79
CA HIS A 32 9.51 -3.11 -1.39
C HIS A 32 9.83 -1.63 -1.22
N PHE A 33 8.96 -0.94 -0.50
CA PHE A 33 9.09 0.46 -0.18
C PHE A 33 9.23 0.64 1.33
N GLU A 34 10.20 1.45 1.75
CA GLU A 34 10.36 1.90 3.13
C GLU A 34 9.95 3.36 3.24
N GLY A 35 9.05 3.68 4.16
CA GLY A 35 8.64 5.06 4.36
C GLY A 35 9.80 5.93 4.88
N ARG A 36 9.69 7.24 4.68
CA ARG A 36 10.59 8.25 5.25
C ARG A 36 9.81 9.21 6.15
N GLY A 37 10.55 10.02 6.92
CA GLY A 37 9.96 11.02 7.80
C GLY A 37 9.03 10.40 8.86
N GLN A 38 7.76 10.78 8.84
CA GLN A 38 6.74 10.24 9.77
C GLN A 38 6.40 8.77 9.49
N ASN A 39 6.66 8.29 8.27
CA ASN A 39 6.39 6.91 7.86
C ASN A 39 7.62 5.99 7.98
N LYS A 40 8.69 6.42 8.66
CA LYS A 40 9.99 5.72 8.67
C LYS A 40 9.96 4.26 9.14
N ASP A 41 8.98 3.91 9.96
CA ASP A 41 8.80 2.57 10.53
C ASP A 41 7.81 1.72 9.70
N LEU A 42 7.33 2.24 8.56
CA LEU A 42 6.37 1.59 7.69
C LEU A 42 7.04 0.98 6.47
N VAL A 43 6.57 -0.21 6.10
CA VAL A 43 7.01 -0.94 4.92
C VAL A 43 5.79 -1.28 4.08
N LEU A 44 5.89 -1.04 2.78
CA LEU A 44 4.85 -1.36 1.81
C LEU A 44 5.43 -2.28 0.74
N THR A 45 4.68 -3.31 0.37
CA THR A 45 5.05 -4.20 -0.72
C THR A 45 3.97 -4.18 -1.78
N LEU A 46 4.33 -3.76 -2.99
CA LEU A 46 3.40 -3.64 -4.12
C LEU A 46 3.87 -4.48 -5.30
N LYS A 47 2.99 -4.76 -6.25
CA LYS A 47 3.36 -5.46 -7.48
C LYS A 47 4.18 -4.55 -8.39
N HIS A 48 5.28 -5.06 -8.92
CA HIS A 48 6.24 -4.34 -9.74
C HIS A 48 5.68 -3.90 -11.10
N ASP A 49 4.63 -4.55 -11.61
CA ASP A 49 3.96 -4.18 -12.87
C ASP A 49 3.57 -2.69 -12.93
N SER A 50 3.15 -2.12 -11.79
CA SER A 50 2.76 -0.70 -11.67
C SER A 50 3.94 0.26 -11.50
N PHE A 51 5.17 -0.25 -11.41
CA PHE A 51 6.38 0.46 -11.01
C PHE A 51 7.61 0.04 -11.83
N SER A 52 7.38 -0.36 -13.09
CA SER A 52 8.41 -0.94 -13.97
C SER A 52 9.61 -0.02 -14.25
N GLU A 53 9.49 1.28 -13.98
CA GLU A 53 10.53 2.28 -14.19
C GLU A 53 11.33 2.60 -12.92
N LEU A 54 10.96 2.04 -11.77
CA LEU A 54 11.62 2.32 -10.49
C LEU A 54 12.97 1.60 -10.37
N ALA A 55 13.91 2.24 -9.68
CA ALA A 55 15.20 1.67 -9.34
C ALA A 55 15.38 1.57 -7.82
N VAL A 56 16.10 0.53 -7.37
CA VAL A 56 16.49 0.40 -5.96
C VAL A 56 17.34 1.61 -5.54
N GLY A 57 17.00 2.20 -4.40
CA GLY A 57 17.63 3.41 -3.87
C GLY A 57 16.92 4.72 -4.24
N GLU A 58 15.90 4.65 -5.11
CA GLU A 58 15.12 5.82 -5.50
C GLU A 58 14.14 6.25 -4.40
N LEU A 59 13.92 7.56 -4.27
CA LEU A 59 12.89 8.13 -3.40
C LEU A 59 11.71 8.58 -4.27
N VAL A 60 10.54 8.04 -3.97
CA VAL A 60 9.32 8.30 -4.73
C VAL A 60 8.16 8.70 -3.84
N GLN A 61 7.23 9.47 -4.41
CA GLN A 61 5.94 9.73 -3.77
C GLN A 61 4.90 8.78 -4.36
N LEU A 62 4.24 8.02 -3.49
CA LEU A 62 3.22 7.07 -3.88
C LEU A 62 1.82 7.74 -3.81
N PRO A 63 0.91 7.41 -4.75
CA PRO A 63 -0.44 7.95 -4.73
C PRO A 63 -1.22 7.52 -3.48
N VAL A 64 -2.02 8.45 -2.96
CA VAL A 64 -2.80 8.30 -1.72
C VAL A 64 -3.70 7.07 -1.73
N GLU A 65 -4.25 6.73 -2.89
CA GLU A 65 -5.16 5.60 -3.10
C GLU A 65 -4.52 4.25 -2.77
N LEU A 66 -3.19 4.13 -2.83
CA LEU A 66 -2.48 2.89 -2.46
C LEU A 66 -2.46 2.62 -0.96
N PHE A 67 -2.74 3.63 -0.15
CA PHE A 67 -2.68 3.54 1.31
C PHE A 67 -4.05 3.36 1.95
N ILE A 68 -5.13 3.69 1.23
CA ILE A 68 -6.49 3.72 1.76
C ILE A 68 -7.26 2.49 1.29
N GLU A 69 -7.83 1.77 2.25
CA GLU A 69 -8.83 0.73 1.98
C GLU A 69 -10.11 1.38 1.43
N PRO A 70 -10.58 1.00 0.22
CA PRO A 70 -11.85 1.47 -0.31
C PRO A 70 -12.99 1.03 0.62
N GLU A 71 -13.88 1.98 0.95
CA GLU A 71 -14.99 1.77 1.90
C GLU A 71 -16.03 0.73 1.42
N ASP A 72 -15.96 0.35 0.14
CA ASP A 72 -16.89 -0.55 -0.57
C ASP A 72 -16.71 -2.05 -0.27
N ASN A 73 -15.69 -2.47 0.49
CA ASN A 73 -15.66 -3.83 1.06
C ASN A 73 -16.58 -4.00 2.28
N SER A 74 -17.45 -3.03 2.53
CA SER A 74 -18.65 -3.14 3.38
C SER A 74 -19.90 -3.45 2.54
N SER A 75 -19.75 -3.81 1.26
CA SER A 75 -20.86 -4.37 0.47
C SER A 75 -21.18 -5.77 1.00
N SER A 76 -22.09 -5.79 1.98
CA SER A 76 -22.87 -6.91 2.48
C SER A 76 -22.77 -8.18 1.63
N TYR A 77 -21.94 -9.13 2.05
CA TYR A 77 -22.10 -10.51 1.60
C TYR A 77 -23.49 -10.98 2.04
N GLN A 78 -24.47 -10.92 1.14
CA GLN A 78 -25.75 -11.61 1.32
C GLN A 78 -25.56 -13.03 0.79
N PRO A 79 -25.43 -14.06 1.64
CA PRO A 79 -25.46 -15.42 1.15
C PRO A 79 -26.82 -15.63 0.47
N LYS A 80 -26.82 -15.88 -0.84
CA LYS A 80 -28.00 -16.41 -1.52
C LYS A 80 -28.17 -17.83 -1.02
N TYR A 81 -29.04 -18.02 -0.03
CA TYR A 81 -29.54 -19.35 0.32
C TYR A 81 -30.31 -19.88 -0.88
N GLU A 82 -29.73 -20.80 -1.64
CA GLU A 82 -30.48 -21.69 -2.52
C GLU A 82 -31.04 -22.81 -1.64
N CYS A 83 -32.34 -22.76 -1.32
CA CYS A 83 -33.03 -23.92 -0.76
C CYS A 83 -33.15 -24.97 -1.87
N PHE A 84 -32.66 -26.18 -1.58
CA PHE A 84 -32.97 -27.40 -2.32
C PHE A 84 -34.37 -27.91 -1.96
#